data_AF-A0A4R9GPT6-F1
#
_entry.id   AF-A0A4R9GPT6-F1
#
_cell.length_a   1.000
_cell.length_b   1.000
_cell.length_c   1.000
_cell.angle_alpha   90.00
_cell.angle_beta   90.00
_cell.angle_gamma   90.00
#
_symmetry.space_group_name_H-M   'P 1'
#
loop_
_entity.id
_entity.type
_entity.pdbx_description
1 polymer ?
#
loop_
_entity_poly.entity_id
_entity_poly.type
_entity_poly.pdbx_seq_one_letter_code
_entity_poly.pdbx_strand_id
1 'polypeptide(L)'
;MSRLKDWYHSRIWGDLGFLALVFLKIGLPISLLFLFVWQNVQVSRLNREISLSSQEKKLLLKKNDDLKIGMATYTSARRIEALYRKTYHYLPITVGDRIITVTLPPERNESELETFRSP
;
A
#
# COMPACT_ATOMS: atom_id res chain seq x y z
N MET A 1 74.54 33.47 17.72
CA MET A 1 73.36 33.69 16.86
C MET A 1 72.40 32.48 16.77
N SER A 2 72.83 31.22 16.95
CA SER A 2 71.93 30.06 16.78
C SER A 2 70.79 29.95 17.82
N ARG A 3 71.06 30.23 19.10
CA ARG A 3 70.09 29.99 20.20
C ARG A 3 68.81 30.83 20.12
N LEU A 4 68.85 32.02 19.52
CA LEU A 4 67.68 32.88 19.35
C LEU A 4 66.74 32.36 18.25
N LYS A 5 67.30 31.73 17.21
CA LYS A 5 66.53 31.14 16.11
C LYS A 5 65.76 29.90 16.58
N ASP A 6 66.39 29.07 17.40
CA ASP A 6 65.77 27.86 17.95
C ASP A 6 64.65 28.20 18.95
N TRP A 7 64.83 29.27 19.73
CA TRP A 7 63.80 29.77 20.65
C TRP A 7 62.57 30.34 19.91
N TYR A 8 62.79 31.11 18.84
CA TYR A 8 61.70 31.66 18.03
C TYR A 8 60.92 30.54 17.30
N HIS A 9 61.63 29.56 16.75
CA HIS A 9 61.00 28.43 16.05
C HIS A 9 60.15 27.58 17.01
N SER A 10 60.67 27.22 18.18
CA SER A 10 59.93 26.42 19.18
C SER A 10 58.66 27.13 19.65
N ARG A 11 58.69 28.47 19.81
CA ARG A 11 57.54 29.24 20.25
C ARG A 11 56.45 29.35 19.17
N ILE A 12 56.83 29.58 17.92
CA ILE A 12 55.88 29.63 16.79
C ILE A 12 55.18 28.30 16.60
N TRP A 13 55.91 27.18 16.70
CA TRP A 13 55.30 25.85 16.59
C TRP A 13 54.29 25.56 17.71
N GLY A 14 54.54 26.09 18.92
CA GLY A 14 53.57 26.04 20.03
C GLY A 14 52.29 26.82 19.74
N ASP A 15 52.41 28.07 19.28
CA ASP A 15 51.25 28.92 18.93
C ASP A 15 50.48 28.36 17.72
N LEU A 16 51.18 27.83 16.71
CA LEU A 16 50.55 27.23 15.54
C LEU A 16 49.78 25.96 15.90
N GLY A 17 50.35 25.14 16.79
CA GLY A 17 49.67 23.96 17.35
C GLY A 17 48.44 24.35 18.16
N PHE A 18 48.53 25.40 18.99
CA PHE A 18 47.39 25.91 19.75
C PHE A 18 46.27 26.43 18.84
N LEU A 19 46.61 27.23 17.82
CA LEU A 19 45.66 27.72 16.81
C LEU A 19 44.99 26.57 16.06
N ALA A 20 45.73 25.54 15.65
CA ALA A 20 45.17 24.36 14.99
C ALA A 20 44.20 23.59 15.91
N LEU A 21 44.52 23.46 17.19
CA LEU A 21 43.69 22.76 18.18
C LEU A 21 42.39 23.52 18.46
N VAL A 22 42.47 24.85 18.57
CA VAL A 22 41.30 25.74 18.69
C VAL A 22 40.45 25.65 17.42
N PHE A 23 41.06 25.77 16.24
CA PHE A 23 40.35 25.66 14.97
C PHE A 23 39.65 24.32 14.81
N LEU A 24 40.29 23.21 15.20
CA LEU A 24 39.67 21.89 15.20
C LEU A 24 38.51 21.82 16.19
N LYS A 25 38.69 22.32 17.42
CA LYS A 25 37.63 22.32 18.44
C LYS A 25 36.39 23.11 18.04
N ILE A 26 36.52 24.18 17.27
CA ILE A 26 35.38 24.96 16.77
C ILE A 26 34.86 24.40 15.43
N GLY A 27 35.75 24.06 14.50
CA GLY A 27 35.39 23.62 13.16
C GLY A 27 34.74 22.23 13.13
N LEU A 28 35.19 21.31 13.98
CA LEU A 28 34.69 19.94 14.02
C LEU A 28 33.22 19.85 14.47
N PRO A 29 32.74 20.51 15.54
CA PRO A 29 31.32 20.50 15.89
C PRO A 29 30.45 21.21 14.85
N ILE A 30 30.94 22.31 14.24
CA ILE A 30 30.21 23.01 13.17
C ILE A 30 30.05 22.10 11.95
N SER A 31 31.11 21.41 11.55
CA SER A 31 31.08 20.44 10.45
C SER A 31 30.12 19.28 10.73
N LEU A 32 30.14 18.74 11.96
CA LEU A 32 29.21 17.69 12.39
C LEU A 32 27.76 18.15 12.33
N LEU A 33 27.45 19.36 12.81
CA LEU A 33 26.10 19.92 12.73
C LEU A 33 25.64 20.08 11.29
N PHE A 34 26.51 20.59 10.42
CA PHE A 34 26.19 20.77 9.01
C PHE A 34 25.93 19.43 8.30
N LEU A 35 26.76 18.43 8.60
CA LEU A 35 26.61 17.07 8.07
C LEU A 35 25.32 16.42 8.58
N PHE A 36 24.98 16.59 9.85
CA PHE A 36 23.73 16.11 10.42
C PHE A 36 22.51 16.73 9.74
N VAL A 37 22.48 18.06 9.58
CA VAL A 37 21.38 18.75 8.89
C VAL A 37 21.27 18.26 7.45
N TRP A 38 22.39 18.14 6.74
CA TRP A 38 22.42 17.65 5.37
C TRP A 38 21.85 16.23 5.24
N GLN A 39 22.27 15.31 6.11
CA GLN A 39 21.74 13.94 6.14
C GLN A 39 20.23 13.92 6.40
N ASN A 40 19.74 14.72 7.35
CA ASN A 40 18.31 14.78 7.65
C ASN A 40 17.47 15.29 6.47
N VAL A 41 17.98 16.26 5.71
CA VAL A 41 17.31 16.75 4.49
C VAL A 41 17.20 15.64 3.44
N GLN A 42 18.28 14.88 3.22
CA GLN A 42 18.30 13.79 2.25
C GLN A 42 17.38 12.64 2.68
N VAL A 43 17.39 12.26 3.96
CA VAL A 43 16.48 11.25 4.51
C VAL A 43 15.03 11.67 4.37
N SER A 44 14.72 12.95 4.62
CA SER A 44 13.35 13.47 4.49
C SER A 44 12.85 13.42 3.04
N ARG A 45 13.71 13.75 2.07
CA ARG A 45 13.39 13.62 0.63
C ARG A 45 13.15 12.16 0.25
N LEU A 46 14.03 11.26 0.68
CA LEU A 46 13.92 9.84 0.40
C LEU A 46 12.66 9.23 1.02
N ASN A 47 12.36 9.57 2.28
CA ASN A 47 11.13 9.11 2.95
C ASN A 47 9.88 9.60 2.24
N ARG A 48 9.88 10.83 1.71
CA ARG A 48 8.77 11.35 0.91
C ARG A 48 8.59 10.51 -0.36
N GLU A 49 9.65 10.24 -1.09
CA GLU A 49 9.60 9.43 -2.31
C GLU A 49 9.13 7.99 -2.03
N ILE A 50 9.65 7.37 -0.97
CA ILE A 50 9.21 6.05 -0.50
C ILE A 50 7.72 6.07 -0.14
N SER A 51 7.25 7.13 0.53
CA SER A 51 5.84 7.23 0.94
C SER A 51 4.90 7.31 -0.27
N LEU A 52 5.27 8.09 -1.29
CA LEU A 52 4.51 8.23 -2.53
C LEU A 52 4.49 6.90 -3.30
N SER A 53 5.65 6.28 -3.50
CA SER A 53 5.74 4.99 -4.19
C SER A 53 4.97 3.88 -3.44
N SER A 54 5.01 3.88 -2.11
CA SER A 54 4.25 2.93 -1.29
C SER A 54 2.74 3.13 -1.42
N GLN A 55 2.27 4.38 -1.47
CA GLN A 55 0.86 4.68 -1.70
C GLN A 55 0.41 4.23 -3.09
N GLU A 56 1.19 4.51 -4.13
CA GLU A 56 0.90 4.06 -5.50
C GLU A 56 0.81 2.54 -5.59
N LYS A 57 1.75 1.81 -4.98
CA LYS A 57 1.72 0.34 -4.91
C LYS A 57 0.44 -0.18 -4.26
N LYS A 58 0.02 0.42 -3.14
CA LYS A 58 -1.23 0.04 -2.46
C LYS A 58 -2.47 0.31 -3.34
N LEU A 59 -2.49 1.44 -4.05
CA LEU A 59 -3.58 1.80 -4.95
C LEU A 59 -3.68 0.81 -6.12
N LEU A 60 -2.54 0.47 -6.73
CA LEU A 60 -2.48 -0.50 -7.84
C LEU A 60 -2.92 -1.90 -7.40
N LEU A 61 -2.50 -2.35 -6.22
CA LEU A 61 -2.96 -3.63 -5.66
C LEU A 61 -4.48 -3.63 -5.47
N LYS A 62 -5.03 -2.57 -4.87
CA LYS A 62 -6.48 -2.44 -4.68
C LYS A 62 -7.24 -2.48 -6.01
N LYS A 63 -6.73 -1.78 -7.05
CA LYS A 63 -7.31 -1.83 -8.40
C LYS A 63 -7.25 -3.23 -9.01
N ASN A 64 -6.16 -3.97 -8.81
CA ASN A 64 -6.03 -5.32 -9.33
C ASN A 64 -7.04 -6.26 -8.68
N ASP A 65 -7.22 -6.17 -7.35
CA ASP A 65 -8.19 -6.97 -6.62
C ASP A 65 -9.62 -6.62 -7.02
N ASP A 66 -9.93 -5.32 -7.16
CA ASP A 66 -11.22 -4.85 -7.64
C ASP A 66 -11.51 -5.34 -9.07
N LEU A 67 -10.51 -5.36 -9.95
CA LEU A 67 -10.64 -5.89 -11.30
C LEU A 67 -10.87 -7.40 -11.31
N LYS A 68 -10.20 -8.16 -10.43
CA LYS A 68 -10.43 -9.61 -10.26
C LYS A 68 -11.83 -9.88 -9.75
N ILE A 69 -12.30 -9.12 -8.77
CA ILE A 69 -13.66 -9.21 -8.25
C ILE A 69 -14.64 -8.86 -9.37
N GLY A 70 -14.44 -7.76 -10.07
CA GLY A 70 -15.23 -7.35 -11.22
C GLY A 70 -15.29 -8.44 -12.29
N MET A 71 -14.15 -9.03 -12.66
CA MET A 71 -14.10 -10.12 -13.64
C MET A 71 -14.80 -11.38 -13.16
N ALA A 72 -14.69 -11.74 -11.88
CA ALA A 72 -15.43 -12.85 -11.28
C ALA A 72 -16.94 -12.56 -11.26
N THR A 73 -17.35 -11.32 -10.99
CA THR A 73 -18.75 -10.86 -11.07
C THR A 73 -19.26 -10.89 -12.51
N TYR A 74 -18.51 -10.40 -13.48
CA TYR A 74 -18.88 -10.48 -14.90
C TYR A 74 -18.93 -11.93 -15.39
N THR A 75 -17.99 -12.77 -14.98
CA THR A 75 -17.97 -14.20 -15.35
C THR A 75 -19.13 -14.94 -14.70
N SER A 76 -19.47 -14.65 -13.45
CA SER A 76 -20.63 -15.25 -12.77
C SER A 76 -21.94 -14.75 -13.36
N ALA A 77 -22.09 -13.45 -13.65
CA ALA A 77 -23.26 -12.92 -14.37
C ALA A 77 -23.41 -13.55 -15.76
N ARG A 78 -22.32 -13.68 -16.52
CA ARG A 78 -22.30 -14.36 -17.82
C ARG A 78 -22.60 -15.85 -17.70
N ARG A 79 -22.12 -16.50 -16.63
CA ARG A 79 -22.43 -17.91 -16.32
C ARG A 79 -23.90 -18.09 -15.94
N ILE A 80 -24.46 -17.16 -15.17
CA ILE A 80 -25.89 -17.12 -14.82
C ILE A 80 -26.71 -16.91 -16.09
N GLU A 81 -26.38 -15.94 -16.94
CA GLU A 81 -27.04 -15.72 -18.23
C GLU A 81 -26.97 -16.96 -19.12
N ALA A 82 -25.81 -17.61 -19.21
CA ALA A 82 -25.65 -18.85 -19.96
C ALA A 82 -26.47 -20.02 -19.36
N LEU A 83 -26.56 -20.10 -18.03
CA LEU A 83 -27.39 -21.09 -17.33
C LEU A 83 -28.88 -20.84 -17.62
N TYR A 84 -29.35 -19.60 -17.50
CA TYR A 84 -30.72 -19.21 -17.80
C TYR A 84 -31.07 -19.43 -19.27
N ARG A 85 -30.13 -19.13 -20.18
CA ARG A 85 -30.29 -19.38 -21.62
C ARG A 85 -30.41 -20.88 -21.92
N LYS A 86 -29.69 -21.74 -21.18
CA LYS A 86 -29.80 -23.20 -21.32
C LYS A 86 -31.10 -23.75 -20.73
N THR A 87 -31.47 -23.33 -19.52
CA THR A 87 -32.67 -23.82 -18.82
C THR A 87 -33.96 -23.34 -19.49
N TYR A 88 -33.99 -22.12 -20.03
CA TYR A 88 -35.23 -21.49 -20.49
C TYR A 88 -35.26 -21.11 -21.98
N HIS A 89 -34.25 -21.47 -22.78
CA HIS A 89 -34.24 -21.34 -24.25
C HIS A 89 -34.67 -19.94 -24.80
N TYR A 90 -34.30 -18.86 -24.07
CA TYR A 90 -34.39 -17.41 -24.38
C TYR A 90 -35.78 -16.82 -24.74
N LEU A 91 -36.21 -15.67 -24.17
CA LEU A 91 -35.81 -14.28 -24.54
C LEU A 91 -36.35 -13.23 -23.52
N PRO A 92 -36.13 -11.91 -23.72
CA PRO A 92 -35.09 -11.03 -23.18
C PRO A 92 -35.36 -10.46 -21.77
N ILE A 93 -34.31 -10.00 -21.10
CA ILE A 93 -34.39 -9.23 -19.85
C ILE A 93 -34.93 -7.84 -20.20
N THR A 94 -36.24 -7.69 -20.29
CA THR A 94 -36.85 -6.39 -20.04
C THR A 94 -36.88 -6.25 -18.52
N VAL A 95 -36.04 -5.38 -17.99
CA VAL A 95 -36.19 -4.82 -16.64
C VAL A 95 -37.47 -3.95 -16.66
N GLY A 96 -38.61 -4.62 -16.78
CA GLY A 96 -39.93 -4.05 -16.65
C GLY A 96 -40.42 -4.35 -15.25
N ASP A 97 -40.83 -3.30 -14.55
CA ASP A 97 -41.30 -3.24 -13.17
C ASP A 97 -42.60 -4.04 -12.93
N ARG A 98 -42.57 -5.35 -13.20
CA ARG A 98 -43.72 -6.24 -13.09
C ARG A 98 -43.41 -7.32 -12.06
N ILE A 99 -44.00 -7.17 -10.88
CA ILE A 99 -44.00 -8.19 -9.82
C ILE A 99 -44.74 -9.41 -10.39
N ILE A 100 -44.02 -10.48 -10.68
CA ILE A 100 -44.61 -11.77 -11.09
C ILE A 100 -44.88 -12.57 -9.81
N THR A 101 -46.13 -12.56 -9.36
CA THR A 101 -46.60 -13.46 -8.30
C THR A 101 -46.79 -14.86 -8.87
N VAL A 102 -45.85 -15.75 -8.58
CA VAL A 102 -45.97 -17.18 -8.90
C VAL A 102 -46.83 -17.83 -7.82
N THR A 103 -48.03 -18.27 -8.17
CA THR A 103 -48.86 -19.10 -7.30
C THR A 103 -48.27 -20.49 -7.24
N LEU A 104 -47.74 -20.88 -6.08
CA LEU A 104 -47.26 -22.23 -5.82
C LEU A 104 -48.43 -23.22 -5.97
N PRO A 105 -48.21 -24.39 -6.60
CA PRO A 105 -49.20 -25.46 -6.56
C PRO A 105 -49.44 -25.86 -5.09
N PRO A 106 -50.68 -26.25 -4.73
CA PRO A 106 -51.04 -26.53 -3.35
C PRO A 106 -50.13 -27.63 -2.78
N GLU A 107 -49.61 -27.37 -1.59
CA GLU A 107 -48.80 -28.31 -0.83
C GLU A 107 -49.60 -29.60 -0.67
N ARG A 108 -49.07 -30.71 -1.19
CA ARG A 108 -49.71 -32.01 -1.08
C ARG A 108 -49.71 -32.40 0.40
N ASN A 109 -50.87 -32.30 1.04
CA ASN A 109 -51.05 -32.67 2.43
C ASN A 109 -50.52 -34.09 2.68
N GLU A 110 -49.57 -34.18 3.61
CA GLU A 110 -48.87 -35.42 3.99
C GLU A 110 -49.81 -36.47 4.62
N SER A 111 -51.09 -36.14 4.83
CA SER A 111 -52.12 -36.99 5.41
C SER A 111 -52.61 -38.12 4.50
N GLU A 112 -52.41 -38.04 3.18
CA GLU A 112 -52.78 -39.15 2.26
C GLU A 112 -51.70 -40.24 2.16
N LEU A 113 -50.47 -39.98 2.61
CA LEU A 113 -49.38 -40.96 2.54
C LEU A 113 -49.40 -41.99 3.68
N GLU A 114 -50.01 -41.66 4.83
CA GLU A 114 -50.10 -42.61 5.96
C GLU A 114 -51.20 -43.66 5.78
N THR A 115 -52.24 -43.40 4.98
CA THR A 115 -53.30 -44.39 4.70
C THR A 115 -52.83 -45.52 3.78
N PHE A 116 -51.76 -45.32 3.00
CA PHE A 116 -51.20 -46.36 2.14
C PHE A 116 -50.13 -47.24 2.82
N ARG A 117 -49.82 -47.00 4.11
CA ARG A 117 -48.69 -47.65 4.79
C ARG A 117 -48.99 -48.25 6.16
N SER A 118 -50.24 -48.61 6.44
CA SER A 118 -50.57 -49.47 7.58
C SER A 118 -51.77 -50.38 7.26
N PRO A 119 -51.79 -51.59 7.81
CA PRO A 119 -51.60 -52.88 7.11
C PRO A 119 -52.75 -53.38 6.24
#